data_AF-A0A932YKS9-F1
#
_entry.id   AF-A0A932YKS9-F1
#
_cell.length_a   1.000
_cell.length_b   1.000
_cell.length_c   1.000
_cell.angle_alpha   90.00
_cell.angle_beta   90.00
_cell.angle_gamma   90.00
#
_symmetry.space_group_name_H-M   'P 1'
#
loop_
_entity.id
_entity.type
_entity.pdbx_description
1 polymer ?
#
loop_
_entity_poly.entity_id
_entity_poly.type
_entity_poly.pdbx_seq_one_letter_code
_entity_poly.pdbx_strand_id
1 'polypeptide(L)'
;MKALSSYPADRDLRKTGIGPLKLASWGTHLCQFYKTKKDLLSVVVPYFKMGLENNEMCVWVTSESVNTKEAIEAMRKAVPSFSKFQKKGQIEIFPYTEWYLKGGYFEMRRVLNDWIKKYKLALSKGFAGLRVSGNPFWIDNKKDWKAFTDYEAEIDKVISNYKLLVL
;
A
#
# COMPACT_ATOMS: atom_id res chain seq x y z
N MET A 1 -41.17 -4.42 7.66
CA MET A 1 -40.30 -5.61 7.66
C MET A 1 -38.86 -5.11 7.62
N LYS A 2 -38.09 -5.33 8.71
CA LYS A 2 -36.72 -4.80 8.88
C LYS A 2 -35.72 -5.62 8.05
N ALA A 3 -34.78 -4.93 7.40
CA ALA A 3 -33.42 -5.43 7.21
C ALA A 3 -32.46 -4.27 7.46
N LEU A 4 -32.02 -4.16 8.72
CA LEU A 4 -30.87 -3.35 9.11
C LEU A 4 -29.62 -4.07 8.61
N SER A 5 -28.97 -3.54 7.57
CA SER A 5 -27.57 -3.84 7.30
C SER A 5 -26.75 -2.80 8.07
N SER A 6 -26.43 -3.13 9.32
CA SER A 6 -25.51 -2.36 10.14
C SER A 6 -24.08 -2.61 9.65
N TYR A 7 -23.53 -1.71 8.82
CA TYR A 7 -22.09 -1.61 8.65
C TYR A 7 -21.54 -0.79 9.83
N PRO A 8 -20.74 -1.36 10.77
CA PRO A 8 -20.13 -0.57 11.81
C PRO A 8 -18.76 -0.07 11.34
N ALA A 9 -18.56 1.25 11.40
CA ALA A 9 -17.33 1.93 11.80
C ALA A 9 -17.30 3.31 11.13
N ASP A 10 -17.11 4.33 11.95
CA ASP A 10 -16.76 5.69 11.57
C ASP A 10 -15.66 5.68 10.49
N ARG A 11 -16.03 5.92 9.23
CA ARG A 11 -15.11 5.89 8.10
C ARG A 11 -14.45 7.26 7.99
N ASP A 12 -13.52 7.55 8.92
CA ASP A 12 -12.63 8.71 8.84
C ASP A 12 -12.07 8.85 7.42
N LEU A 13 -12.54 9.87 6.69
CA LEU A 13 -12.08 10.14 5.34
C LEU A 13 -10.62 10.59 5.37
N ARG A 14 -9.79 9.94 4.55
CA ARG A 14 -8.36 10.22 4.43
C ARG A 14 -8.09 10.91 3.11
N LYS A 15 -7.25 11.95 3.14
CA LYS A 15 -6.69 12.50 1.92
C LYS A 15 -5.82 11.44 1.26
N THR A 16 -6.06 11.18 -0.02
CA THR A 16 -5.34 10.13 -0.74
C THR A 16 -4.00 10.64 -1.26
N GLY A 17 -3.89 11.92 -1.64
CA GLY A 17 -2.77 12.45 -2.43
C GLY A 17 -2.89 12.18 -3.94
N ILE A 18 -3.96 11.52 -4.39
CA ILE A 18 -4.22 11.15 -5.79
C ILE A 18 -5.19 12.17 -6.39
N GLY A 19 -4.80 12.81 -7.49
CA GLY A 19 -5.56 13.90 -8.13
C GLY A 19 -7.05 13.63 -8.34
N PRO A 20 -7.44 12.57 -9.08
CA PRO A 20 -8.85 12.28 -9.38
C PRO A 20 -9.68 11.79 -8.17
N LEU A 21 -9.05 11.21 -7.15
CA LEU A 21 -9.75 10.68 -5.98
C LEU A 21 -9.20 11.33 -4.73
N LYS A 22 -9.72 12.48 -4.31
CA LYS A 22 -9.13 13.28 -3.22
C LYS A 22 -9.26 12.63 -1.84
N LEU A 23 -10.34 11.89 -1.60
CA LEU A 23 -10.68 11.29 -0.31
C LEU A 23 -11.01 9.81 -0.49
N ALA A 24 -10.58 8.99 0.47
CA ALA A 24 -10.98 7.59 0.58
C ALA A 24 -11.19 7.25 2.06
N SER A 25 -12.10 6.32 2.34
CA SER A 25 -12.23 5.76 3.68
C SER A 25 -11.11 4.77 3.95
N TRP A 26 -10.86 4.47 5.22
CA TRP A 26 -10.13 3.25 5.56
C TRP A 26 -10.77 2.00 4.93
N GLY A 27 -9.94 1.01 4.63
CA GLY A 27 -10.32 -0.22 3.95
C GLY A 27 -10.55 -0.08 2.45
N THR A 28 -10.07 1.01 1.83
CA THR A 28 -10.14 1.20 0.37
C THR A 28 -8.92 0.59 -0.32
N HIS A 29 -9.20 -0.20 -1.36
CA HIS A 29 -8.23 -0.69 -2.34
C HIS A 29 -8.43 0.04 -3.67
N LEU A 30 -7.35 0.57 -4.23
CA LEU A 30 -7.36 1.25 -5.51
C LEU A 30 -6.41 0.50 -6.44
N CYS A 31 -6.93 -0.01 -7.56
CA CYS A 31 -6.08 -0.56 -8.62
C CYS A 31 -5.81 0.54 -9.65
N GLN A 32 -4.55 0.97 -9.78
CA GLN A 32 -4.16 2.02 -10.72
C GLN A 32 -3.18 1.51 -11.80
N PHE A 33 -3.54 1.75 -13.06
CA PHE A 33 -2.71 1.45 -14.21
C PHE A 33 -1.88 2.67 -14.64
N TYR A 34 -0.67 2.41 -15.15
CA TYR A 34 0.25 3.41 -15.65
C TYR A 34 1.05 2.84 -16.83
N LYS A 35 1.57 3.73 -17.67
CA LYS A 35 2.34 3.33 -18.86
C LYS A 35 3.84 3.55 -18.67
N THR A 36 4.22 4.56 -17.90
CA THR A 36 5.62 4.94 -17.72
C THR A 36 6.00 5.00 -16.24
N LYS A 37 7.32 4.93 -15.97
CA LYS A 37 7.90 5.23 -14.67
C LYS A 37 7.45 6.60 -14.13
N LYS A 38 7.37 7.60 -15.00
CA LYS A 38 6.93 8.96 -14.62
C LYS A 38 5.48 8.96 -14.15
N ASP A 39 4.60 8.23 -14.85
CA ASP A 39 3.19 8.11 -14.47
C ASP A 39 3.05 7.46 -13.09
N LEU A 40 3.75 6.34 -12.84
CA LEU A 40 3.78 5.66 -11.54
C LEU A 40 4.22 6.61 -10.42
N LEU A 41 5.36 7.27 -10.60
CA LEU A 41 5.91 8.17 -9.58
C LEU A 41 5.03 9.40 -9.35
N SER A 42 4.34 9.89 -10.38
CA SER A 42 3.42 11.04 -10.27
C SER A 42 2.21 10.78 -9.37
N VAL A 43 1.94 9.51 -9.07
CA VAL A 43 0.82 9.06 -8.24
C VAL A 43 1.31 8.59 -6.87
N VAL A 44 2.25 7.65 -6.86
CA VAL A 44 2.67 6.95 -5.64
C VAL A 44 3.42 7.88 -4.68
N VAL A 45 4.21 8.82 -5.22
CA VAL A 45 4.96 9.77 -4.39
C VAL A 45 4.02 10.73 -3.64
N PRO A 46 3.06 11.43 -4.30
CA PRO A 46 2.04 12.21 -3.59
C PRO A 46 1.20 11.38 -2.62
N TYR A 47 0.88 10.13 -2.98
CA TYR A 47 0.12 9.22 -2.12
C TYR A 47 0.84 8.94 -0.80
N PHE A 48 2.13 8.61 -0.83
CA PHE A 48 2.91 8.39 0.38
C PHE A 48 3.22 9.69 1.13
N LYS A 49 3.49 10.79 0.42
CA LYS A 49 3.66 12.11 1.06
C LYS A 49 2.46 12.43 1.95
N MET A 50 1.25 12.23 1.43
CA MET A 50 0.02 12.47 2.18
C MET A 50 -0.08 11.55 3.40
N GLY A 51 0.26 10.26 3.27
CA GLY A 51 0.28 9.34 4.42
C GLY A 51 1.27 9.78 5.51
N LEU A 52 2.48 10.18 5.12
CA LEU A 52 3.52 10.66 6.04
C LEU A 52 3.06 11.90 6.83
N GLU A 53 2.49 12.88 6.13
CA GLU A 53 1.98 14.13 6.73
C GLU A 53 0.79 13.90 7.66
N ASN A 54 0.00 12.84 7.45
CA ASN A 54 -1.17 12.51 8.27
C ASN A 54 -0.92 11.42 9.33
N ASN A 55 0.36 11.22 9.73
CA ASN A 55 0.80 10.26 10.75
C ASN A 55 0.43 8.79 10.43
N GLU A 56 0.51 8.40 9.17
CA GLU A 56 0.30 7.01 8.72
C GLU A 56 1.64 6.31 8.50
N MET A 57 1.71 5.02 8.77
CA MET A 57 2.86 4.20 8.37
C MET A 57 2.72 3.86 6.89
N CYS A 58 3.78 4.02 6.12
CA CYS A 58 3.83 3.81 4.68
C CYS A 58 4.69 2.60 4.35
N VAL A 59 4.20 1.70 3.50
CA VAL A 59 5.01 0.58 2.97
C VAL A 59 4.91 0.56 1.46
N TRP A 60 6.06 0.65 0.80
CA TRP A 60 6.13 0.58 -0.66
C TRP A 60 6.87 -0.68 -1.10
N VAL A 61 6.20 -1.55 -1.85
CA VAL A 61 6.81 -2.69 -2.52
C VAL A 61 7.08 -2.35 -3.98
N THR A 62 8.35 -2.26 -4.34
CA THR A 62 8.81 -1.79 -5.64
C THR A 62 8.98 -2.93 -6.64
N SER A 63 8.91 -2.67 -7.95
CA SER A 63 9.10 -3.67 -9.02
C SER A 63 10.33 -3.38 -9.88
N GLU A 64 10.47 -4.03 -11.02
CA GLU A 64 11.49 -3.70 -12.02
C GLU A 64 11.36 -2.27 -12.58
N SER A 65 10.14 -1.73 -12.62
CA SER A 65 9.90 -0.40 -13.18
C SER A 65 10.55 0.71 -12.36
N VAL A 66 10.65 0.56 -11.04
CA VAL A 66 11.27 1.50 -10.10
C VAL A 66 11.92 0.68 -9.01
N ASN A 67 13.24 0.76 -8.83
CA ASN A 67 13.89 0.05 -7.73
C ASN A 67 13.85 0.86 -6.40
N THR A 68 14.27 0.24 -5.29
CA THR A 68 14.24 0.87 -3.96
C THR A 68 15.06 2.15 -3.87
N LYS A 69 16.22 2.24 -4.55
CA LYS A 69 17.05 3.45 -4.56
C LYS A 69 16.35 4.60 -5.27
N GLU A 70 15.76 4.32 -6.43
CA GLU A 70 14.98 5.30 -7.20
C GLU A 70 13.73 5.78 -6.43
N ALA A 71 13.02 4.86 -5.77
CA ALA A 71 11.89 5.17 -4.90
C ALA A 71 12.28 6.09 -3.74
N ILE A 72 13.37 5.76 -3.03
CA ILE A 72 13.91 6.60 -1.94
C ILE A 72 14.28 8.00 -2.45
N GLU A 73 14.94 8.08 -3.61
CA GLU A 73 15.35 9.37 -4.18
C GLU A 73 14.15 10.21 -4.61
N ALA A 74 13.14 9.59 -5.21
CA ALA A 74 11.90 10.28 -5.56
C ALA A 74 11.18 10.83 -4.32
N MET A 75 11.10 10.04 -3.24
CA MET A 75 10.52 10.49 -1.97
C MET A 75 11.33 11.61 -1.33
N ARG A 76 12.67 11.52 -1.35
CA ARG A 76 13.57 12.56 -0.81
C ARG A 76 13.39 13.90 -1.51
N LYS A 77 13.19 13.89 -2.83
CA LYS A 77 12.93 15.10 -3.62
C LYS A 77 11.58 15.74 -3.30
N ALA A 78 10.55 14.94 -3.03
CA ALA A 78 9.18 15.42 -2.88
C ALA A 78 8.76 15.74 -1.43
N VAL A 79 9.42 15.12 -0.44
CA VAL A 79 9.06 15.20 0.98
C VAL A 79 10.18 15.89 1.77
N PRO A 80 9.97 17.15 2.20
CA PRO A 80 10.90 17.83 3.09
C PRO A 80 11.14 17.01 4.37
N SER A 81 12.38 16.96 4.84
CA SER A 81 12.76 16.16 6.01
C SER A 81 12.44 14.67 5.91
N PHE A 82 12.43 14.09 4.69
CA PHE A 82 12.16 12.66 4.47
C PHE A 82 12.93 11.72 5.42
N SER A 83 14.19 12.06 5.72
CA SER A 83 15.05 11.30 6.63
C SER A 83 14.49 11.17 8.05
N LYS A 84 13.67 12.11 8.54
CA LYS A 84 12.99 12.01 9.85
C LYS A 84 11.95 10.89 9.85
N PHE A 85 11.16 10.78 8.78
CA PHE A 85 10.17 9.71 8.62
C PHE A 85 10.84 8.34 8.53
N GLN A 86 11.97 8.24 7.84
CA GLN A 86 12.77 7.01 7.78
C GLN A 86 13.31 6.63 9.17
N LYS A 87 13.90 7.57 9.90
CA LYS A 87 14.42 7.31 11.27
C LYS A 87 13.32 6.90 12.25
N LYS A 88 12.10 7.43 12.11
CA LYS A 88 10.92 7.02 12.89
C LYS A 88 10.40 5.62 12.49
N GLY A 89 10.89 5.05 11.40
CA GLY A 89 10.34 3.83 10.80
C GLY A 89 8.90 4.03 10.31
N GLN A 90 8.55 5.25 9.89
CA GLN A 90 7.22 5.59 9.38
C GLN A 90 7.08 5.25 7.90
N ILE A 91 8.18 5.02 7.17
CA ILE A 91 8.16 4.48 5.82
C ILE A 91 9.20 3.38 5.66
N GLU A 92 8.78 2.30 5.00
CA GLU A 92 9.64 1.18 4.60
C GLU A 92 9.44 0.90 3.11
N ILE A 93 10.53 0.61 2.41
CA ILE A 93 10.53 0.39 0.96
C ILE A 93 11.27 -0.93 0.70
N PHE A 94 10.58 -1.88 0.07
CA PHE A 94 11.08 -3.23 -0.20
C PHE A 94 11.09 -3.52 -1.70
N PRO A 95 12.08 -4.25 -2.23
CA PRO A 95 11.93 -4.83 -3.56
C PRO A 95 10.86 -5.94 -3.53
N TYR A 96 10.17 -6.15 -4.65
CA TYR A 96 9.14 -7.19 -4.77
C TYR A 96 9.68 -8.59 -4.45
N THR A 97 10.97 -8.84 -4.70
CA THR A 97 11.63 -10.11 -4.38
C THR A 97 11.71 -10.39 -2.88
N GLU A 98 11.75 -9.37 -2.04
CA GLU A 98 11.77 -9.52 -0.57
C GLU A 98 10.37 -9.50 0.04
N TRP A 99 9.35 -9.10 -0.73
CA TRP A 99 7.97 -9.03 -0.27
C TRP A 99 7.07 -10.09 -0.91
N TYR A 100 6.86 -10.03 -2.22
CA TYR A 100 6.00 -10.94 -2.96
C TYR A 100 6.67 -12.29 -3.24
N LEU A 101 7.97 -12.30 -3.57
CA LEU A 101 8.70 -13.54 -3.89
C LEU A 101 9.67 -13.96 -2.78
N LYS A 102 9.37 -13.61 -1.53
CA LYS A 102 10.20 -13.99 -0.39
C LYS A 102 10.27 -15.51 -0.28
N GLY A 103 11.47 -16.07 -0.46
CA GLY A 103 11.68 -17.51 -0.55
C GLY A 103 11.66 -18.08 -1.98
N GLY A 104 11.66 -17.21 -3.00
CA GLY A 104 11.77 -17.57 -4.41
C GLY A 104 10.44 -17.77 -5.14
N TYR A 105 9.30 -17.71 -4.45
CA TYR A 105 7.97 -17.91 -5.04
C TYR A 105 6.90 -17.07 -4.35
N PHE A 106 5.78 -16.85 -5.04
CA PHE A 106 4.62 -16.17 -4.49
C PHE A 106 3.76 -17.11 -3.65
N GLU A 107 3.43 -16.67 -2.44
CA GLU A 107 2.53 -17.39 -1.53
C GLU A 107 1.54 -16.40 -0.93
N MET A 108 0.28 -16.53 -1.34
CA MET A 108 -0.79 -15.58 -1.05
C MET A 108 -1.00 -15.39 0.45
N ARG A 109 -1.04 -16.47 1.23
CA ARG A 109 -1.35 -16.39 2.68
C ARG A 109 -0.24 -15.67 3.42
N ARG A 110 1.03 -15.93 3.08
CA ARG A 110 2.19 -15.22 3.62
C ARG A 110 2.11 -13.73 3.34
N VAL A 111 1.86 -13.33 2.09
CA VAL A 111 1.79 -11.91 1.71
C VAL A 111 0.68 -11.19 2.48
N LEU A 112 -0.53 -11.75 2.54
CA LEU A 112 -1.64 -11.20 3.32
C LEU A 112 -1.29 -11.10 4.81
N ASN A 113 -0.70 -12.15 5.39
CA ASN A 113 -0.28 -12.14 6.78
C ASN A 113 0.80 -11.08 7.06
N ASP A 114 1.73 -10.88 6.13
CA ASP A 114 2.79 -9.88 6.28
C ASP A 114 2.22 -8.45 6.22
N TRP A 115 1.21 -8.18 5.38
CA TRP A 115 0.45 -6.91 5.42
C TRP A 115 -0.24 -6.68 6.76
N ILE A 116 -0.93 -7.70 7.29
CA ILE A 116 -1.61 -7.61 8.59
C ILE A 116 -0.61 -7.42 9.74
N LYS A 117 0.57 -8.03 9.67
CA LYS A 117 1.64 -7.79 10.65
C LYS A 117 2.14 -6.35 10.60
N LYS A 118 2.37 -5.78 9.40
CA LYS A 118 2.76 -4.36 9.26
C LYS A 118 1.68 -3.43 9.78
N TYR A 119 0.40 -3.76 9.56
CA TYR A 119 -0.70 -2.99 10.08
C TYR A 119 -0.73 -2.97 11.61
N LYS A 120 -0.61 -4.14 12.25
CA LYS A 120 -0.54 -4.25 13.71
C LYS A 120 0.66 -3.48 14.28
N LEU A 121 1.81 -3.55 13.60
CA LEU A 121 3.00 -2.77 13.94
C LEU A 121 2.76 -1.26 13.82
N ALA A 122 2.06 -0.82 12.79
CA ALA A 122 1.74 0.59 12.60
C ALA A 122 0.92 1.13 13.78
N LEU A 123 -0.12 0.41 14.17
CA LEU A 123 -0.95 0.77 15.31
C LEU A 123 -0.18 0.73 16.63
N SER A 124 0.64 -0.30 16.86
CA SER A 124 1.42 -0.40 18.11
C SER A 124 2.45 0.73 18.27
N LYS A 125 2.87 1.36 17.16
CA LYS A 125 3.74 2.54 17.14
C LYS A 125 2.97 3.87 17.20
N GLY A 126 1.64 3.84 17.33
CA GLY A 126 0.81 5.05 17.42
C GLY A 126 0.54 5.74 16.09
N PHE A 127 0.74 5.06 14.95
CA PHE A 127 0.32 5.60 13.66
C PHE A 127 -1.19 5.46 13.46
N ALA A 128 -1.78 6.37 12.68
CA ALA A 128 -3.22 6.42 12.43
C ALA A 128 -3.74 5.20 11.66
N GLY A 129 -2.87 4.55 10.89
CA GLY A 129 -3.16 3.38 10.05
C GLY A 129 -1.97 3.02 9.19
N LEU A 130 -2.19 2.09 8.26
CA LEU A 130 -1.19 1.64 7.29
C LEU A 130 -1.61 2.04 5.88
N ARG A 131 -0.69 2.66 5.15
CA ARG A 131 -0.83 3.01 3.75
C ARG A 131 0.18 2.18 2.95
N VAL A 132 -0.29 1.42 1.98
CA VAL A 132 0.57 0.55 1.19
C VAL A 132 0.43 0.84 -0.28
N SER A 133 1.51 0.62 -1.00
CA SER A 133 1.45 0.44 -2.44
C SER A 133 2.37 -0.70 -2.87
N GLY A 134 1.91 -1.50 -3.81
CA GLY A 134 2.65 -2.64 -4.28
C GLY A 134 2.33 -2.95 -5.73
N ASN A 135 3.31 -3.55 -6.39
CA ASN A 135 3.23 -3.71 -7.83
C ASN A 135 3.38 -5.18 -8.25
N PRO A 136 2.38 -5.76 -8.92
CA PRO A 136 2.40 -7.16 -9.31
C PRO A 136 3.11 -7.44 -10.63
N PHE A 137 3.88 -6.51 -11.19
CA PHE A 137 4.60 -6.66 -12.48
C PHE A 137 5.60 -7.85 -12.58
N TRP A 138 5.70 -8.72 -11.57
CA TRP A 138 6.50 -9.95 -11.58
C TRP A 138 5.76 -11.19 -12.12
N ILE A 139 4.48 -11.06 -12.47
CA ILE A 139 3.64 -12.21 -12.90
C ILE A 139 3.89 -12.52 -14.38
N ASP A 140 4.74 -13.52 -14.64
CA ASP A 140 5.14 -13.90 -16.01
C ASP A 140 4.40 -15.12 -16.56
N ASN A 141 3.50 -15.77 -15.80
CA ASN A 141 2.80 -16.97 -16.28
C ASN A 141 1.33 -17.06 -15.83
N LYS A 142 0.54 -17.86 -16.56
CA LYS A 142 -0.91 -18.02 -16.33
C LYS A 142 -1.29 -18.52 -14.92
N LYS A 143 -0.41 -19.32 -14.28
CA LYS A 143 -0.67 -19.87 -12.94
C LYS A 143 -0.54 -18.78 -11.88
N ASP A 144 0.47 -17.94 -12.01
CA ASP A 144 0.71 -16.79 -11.14
C ASP A 144 -0.38 -15.73 -11.33
N TRP A 145 -0.92 -15.57 -12.55
CA TRP A 145 -2.09 -14.71 -12.81
C TRP A 145 -3.34 -15.15 -12.06
N LYS A 146 -3.64 -16.46 -12.00
CA LYS A 146 -4.78 -16.97 -11.23
C LYS A 146 -4.57 -16.73 -9.73
N ALA A 147 -3.40 -17.10 -9.20
CA ALA A 147 -3.08 -16.91 -7.79
C ALA A 147 -3.11 -15.44 -7.39
N PHE A 148 -2.69 -14.54 -8.28
CA PHE A 148 -2.76 -13.11 -8.06
C PHE A 148 -4.19 -12.57 -8.10
N THR A 149 -5.01 -13.03 -9.04
CA THR A 149 -6.42 -12.61 -9.10
C THR A 149 -7.19 -13.08 -7.86
N ASP A 150 -6.91 -14.30 -7.39
CA ASP A 150 -7.45 -14.81 -6.12
C ASP A 150 -6.96 -13.95 -4.93
N TYR A 151 -5.71 -13.51 -4.94
CA TYR A 151 -5.15 -12.59 -3.95
C TYR A 151 -5.84 -11.21 -3.96
N GLU A 152 -6.02 -10.61 -5.14
CA GLU A 152 -6.69 -9.31 -5.30
C GLU A 152 -8.16 -9.37 -4.84
N ALA A 153 -8.86 -10.47 -5.12
CA ALA A 153 -10.22 -10.67 -4.63
C ALA A 153 -10.29 -10.87 -3.10
N GLU A 154 -9.24 -11.45 -2.51
CA GLU A 154 -9.20 -11.72 -1.07
C GLU A 154 -8.74 -10.49 -0.27
N ILE A 155 -7.78 -9.72 -0.78
CA ILE A 155 -7.32 -8.49 -0.12
C ILE A 155 -8.48 -7.51 0.04
N ASP A 156 -9.35 -7.35 -0.96
CA ASP A 156 -10.54 -6.49 -0.88
C ASP A 156 -11.44 -6.81 0.32
N LYS A 157 -11.67 -8.11 0.58
CA LYS A 157 -12.49 -8.56 1.72
C LYS A 157 -11.78 -8.37 3.05
N VAL A 158 -10.47 -8.56 3.06
CA VAL A 158 -9.67 -8.48 4.28
C VAL A 158 -9.55 -7.02 4.71
N ILE A 159 -9.19 -6.11 3.81
CA ILE A 159 -8.84 -4.73 4.16
C ILE A 159 -10.03 -3.91 4.64
N SER A 160 -11.26 -4.25 4.24
CA SER A 160 -12.46 -3.47 4.55
C SER A 160 -12.70 -3.29 6.06
N ASN A 161 -12.12 -4.15 6.88
CA ASN A 161 -12.23 -4.14 8.34
C ASN A 161 -11.04 -3.48 9.06
N TYR A 162 -10.09 -2.90 8.32
CA TYR A 162 -8.88 -2.36 8.89
C TYR A 162 -8.64 -0.90 8.47
N LYS A 163 -7.84 -0.20 9.28
CA LYS A 163 -7.28 1.12 8.91
C LYS A 163 -6.13 0.96 7.91
N LEU A 164 -6.44 0.35 6.76
CA LEU A 164 -5.55 0.20 5.61
C LEU A 164 -6.02 1.04 4.42
N LEU A 165 -5.07 1.62 3.70
CA LEU A 165 -5.27 2.11 2.34
C LEU A 165 -4.29 1.37 1.43
N VAL A 166 -4.80 0.82 0.33
CA VAL A 166 -4.02 0.02 -0.62
C VAL A 166 -4.11 0.68 -2.00
N LEU A 167 -2.95 0.87 -2.64
CA LEU A 167 -2.80 1.43 -3.99
C LEU A 167 -1.93 0.54 -4.90
#